data_AF-A0A3D4F026-F1
#
_entry.id   AF-A0A3D4F026-F1
#
_cell.length_a   1.000
_cell.length_b   1.000
_cell.length_c   1.000
_cell.angle_alpha   90.00
_cell.angle_beta   90.00
_cell.angle_gamma   90.00
#
_symmetry.space_group_name_H-M   'P 1'
#
loop_
_entity.id
_entity.type
_entity.pdbx_description
1 polymer ?
#
loop_
_entity_poly.entity_id
_entity_poly.type
_entity_poly.pdbx_seq_one_letter_code
_entity_poly.pdbx_strand_id
1 'polypeptide(L)'
;MGLVCLPLFAADASRSHEYAVALGHALQLTNILRDIGEDLSNGDRIYVPLHDLSRFEYTENDLIERVHDERFIAFMNDQADRCEDLYAKATKLRPAEDHKTLLAPRVMHRIYHTLLQQMRADNFRVFDRRYRLSKVQKISLLMQERFFG
;
A
#
# COMPACT_ATOMS: atom_id res chain seq x y z
N MET A 1 -0.59 11.52 -7.09
CA MET A 1 0.25 10.43 -7.65
C MET A 1 -0.52 9.34 -8.40
N GLY A 2 -1.76 8.97 -8.04
CA GLY A 2 -2.53 7.93 -8.78
C GLY A 2 -2.81 8.23 -10.26
N LEU A 3 -2.88 9.50 -10.66
CA LEU A 3 -3.13 9.92 -12.06
C LEU A 3 -1.93 9.71 -13.00
N VAL A 4 -0.69 9.68 -12.49
CA VAL A 4 0.52 9.56 -13.32
C VAL A 4 0.67 8.14 -13.89
N CYS A 5 -0.01 7.15 -13.29
CA CYS A 5 0.03 5.75 -13.74
C CYS A 5 -1.09 5.37 -14.72
N LEU A 6 -2.08 6.24 -14.97
CA LEU A 6 -3.21 5.93 -15.87
C LEU A 6 -2.79 5.67 -17.34
N PRO A 7 -1.86 6.45 -17.95
CA PRO A 7 -1.37 6.15 -19.29
C PRO A 7 -0.58 4.83 -19.38
N LEU A 8 -0.06 4.33 -18.24
CA LEU A 8 0.82 3.16 -18.16
C LEU A 8 0.08 1.82 -18.23
N PHE A 9 -1.25 1.79 -18.06
CA PHE A 9 -2.02 0.55 -18.00
C PHE A 9 -2.81 0.20 -19.26
N ALA A 10 -2.72 1.03 -20.32
CA ALA A 10 -3.33 0.76 -21.63
C ALA A 10 -4.82 0.34 -21.61
N ALA A 11 -5.55 0.69 -20.54
CA ALA A 11 -6.98 0.48 -20.41
C ALA A 11 -7.73 1.72 -20.91
N ASP A 12 -9.00 1.55 -21.30
CA ASP A 12 -9.84 2.69 -21.67
C ASP A 12 -9.90 3.67 -20.49
N ALA A 13 -9.31 4.86 -20.71
CA ALA A 13 -9.11 5.84 -19.65
C ALA A 13 -10.42 6.34 -19.06
N SER A 14 -11.55 6.20 -19.77
CA SER A 14 -12.87 6.56 -19.27
C SER A 14 -13.46 5.51 -18.32
N ARG A 15 -13.26 4.21 -18.62
CA ARG A 15 -13.84 3.10 -17.85
C ARG A 15 -13.03 2.73 -16.61
N SER A 16 -11.70 2.74 -16.75
CA SER A 16 -10.79 2.28 -15.71
C SER A 16 -10.28 3.40 -14.80
N HIS A 17 -10.79 4.63 -14.96
CA HIS A 17 -10.32 5.81 -14.22
C HIS A 17 -10.43 5.64 -12.70
N GLU A 18 -11.64 5.40 -12.21
CA GLU A 18 -11.91 5.35 -10.77
C GLU A 18 -11.20 4.15 -10.12
N TYR A 19 -11.11 3.02 -10.83
CA TYR A 19 -10.31 1.87 -10.44
C TYR A 19 -8.84 2.24 -10.25
N ALA A 20 -8.23 2.88 -11.26
CA ALA A 20 -6.82 3.25 -11.23
C ALA A 20 -6.52 4.27 -10.13
N VAL A 21 -7.43 5.23 -9.89
CA VAL A 21 -7.31 6.20 -8.80
C VAL A 21 -7.36 5.50 -7.45
N ALA A 22 -8.38 4.66 -7.19
CA ALA A 22 -8.52 3.95 -5.93
C ALA A 22 -7.33 3.03 -5.65
N LEU A 23 -6.91 2.24 -6.65
CA LEU A 23 -5.74 1.37 -6.53
C LEU A 23 -4.46 2.18 -6.31
N GLY A 24 -4.26 3.26 -7.06
CA GLY A 24 -3.10 4.13 -6.90
C GLY A 24 -2.98 4.72 -5.49
N HIS A 25 -4.09 5.09 -4.87
CA HIS A 25 -4.11 5.52 -3.46
C HIS A 25 -3.75 4.39 -2.51
N ALA A 26 -4.30 3.19 -2.69
CA ALA A 26 -3.99 2.02 -1.86
C ALA A 26 -2.49 1.68 -1.90
N LEU A 27 -1.93 1.63 -3.12
CA LEU A 27 -0.52 1.33 -3.36
C LEU A 27 0.40 2.39 -2.73
N GLN A 28 0.04 3.68 -2.88
CA GLN A 28 0.83 4.78 -2.34
C GLN A 28 0.82 4.78 -0.81
N LEU A 29 -0.34 4.59 -0.18
CA LEU A 29 -0.43 4.53 1.28
C LEU A 29 0.34 3.32 1.82
N THR A 30 0.22 2.16 1.17
CA THR A 30 1.00 0.97 1.53
C THR A 30 2.52 1.21 1.42
N ASN A 31 2.98 1.93 0.38
CA ASN A 31 4.39 2.33 0.26
C ASN A 31 4.83 3.23 1.42
N ILE A 32 4.04 4.27 1.72
CA ILE A 32 4.32 5.20 2.83
C ILE A 32 4.48 4.43 4.14
N LEU A 33 3.55 3.51 4.47
CA LEU A 33 3.63 2.72 5.69
C LEU A 33 4.85 1.79 5.73
N ARG A 34 5.21 1.21 4.58
CA ARG A 34 6.36 0.29 4.47
C ARG A 34 7.71 0.98 4.66
N ASP A 35 7.81 2.21 4.15
CA ASP A 35 9.09 2.90 4.00
C ASP A 35 9.35 3.94 5.11
N ILE A 36 8.48 4.07 6.13
CA ILE A 36 8.63 5.03 7.25
C ILE A 36 10.06 5.07 7.80
N GLY A 37 10.63 3.93 8.17
CA GLY A 37 11.98 3.89 8.74
C GLY A 37 13.09 4.32 7.77
N GLU A 38 12.93 4.03 6.47
CA GLU A 38 13.85 4.45 5.42
C GLU A 38 13.72 5.95 5.15
N ASP A 39 12.49 6.47 5.10
CA ASP A 39 12.19 7.88 4.88
C ASP A 39 12.71 8.77 6.01
N LEU A 40 12.55 8.34 7.27
CA LEU A 40 13.16 8.99 8.43
C LEU A 40 14.69 8.98 8.35
N SER A 41 15.28 7.86 7.93
CA SER A 41 16.75 7.78 7.75
C SER A 41 17.25 8.71 6.63
N ASN A 42 16.40 9.08 5.69
CA ASN A 42 16.69 9.93 4.54
C ASN A 42 16.35 11.41 4.79
N GLY A 43 16.74 11.91 5.97
CA GLY A 43 16.61 13.31 6.37
C GLY A 43 15.28 13.62 7.04
N ASP A 44 14.83 12.76 7.95
CA ASP A 44 13.65 12.94 8.81
C ASP A 44 12.37 13.23 8.01
N ARG A 45 12.21 12.57 6.86
CA ARG A 45 11.04 12.76 6.00
C ARG A 45 9.85 11.99 6.56
N ILE A 46 8.73 12.70 6.73
CA ILE A 46 7.50 12.13 7.26
C ILE A 46 6.38 12.30 6.24
N TYR A 47 5.90 11.18 5.70
CA TYR A 47 4.82 11.14 4.71
C TYR A 47 3.50 10.58 5.27
N VAL A 48 3.50 10.13 6.53
CA VAL A 48 2.27 9.64 7.17
C VAL A 48 1.31 10.79 7.48
N PRO A 49 -0.01 10.54 7.58
CA PRO A 49 -0.97 11.58 7.91
C PRO A 49 -0.78 12.12 9.34
N LEU A 50 -0.09 13.25 9.48
CA LEU A 50 0.23 13.84 10.79
C LEU A 50 -0.99 14.14 11.66
N HIS A 51 -2.12 14.50 11.05
CA HIS A 51 -3.37 14.77 11.79
C HIS A 51 -3.91 13.54 12.50
N ASP A 52 -3.65 12.34 11.97
CA ASP A 52 -4.12 11.09 12.55
C ASP A 52 -3.28 10.67 13.76
N LEU A 53 -2.00 11.05 13.84
CA LEU A 53 -1.10 10.68 14.94
C LEU A 53 -1.68 11.07 16.32
N SER A 54 -2.25 12.28 16.40
CA SER A 54 -2.86 12.81 17.62
C SER A 54 -4.02 11.96 18.16
N ARG A 55 -4.75 11.26 17.29
CA ARG A 55 -5.86 10.36 17.67
C ARG A 55 -5.39 9.15 18.46
N PHE A 56 -4.10 8.82 18.35
CA PHE A 56 -3.46 7.68 19.01
C PHE A 56 -2.49 8.12 20.11
N GLU A 57 -2.51 9.41 20.50
CA GLU A 57 -1.56 9.99 21.47
C GLU A 57 -0.10 9.74 21.07
N TYR A 58 0.16 9.60 19.76
CA TYR A 58 1.49 9.41 19.19
C TYR A 58 1.93 10.72 18.56
N THR A 59 3.17 11.13 18.80
CA THR A 59 3.68 12.41 18.30
C THR A 59 4.61 12.26 17.12
N GLU A 60 4.86 13.35 16.40
CA GLU A 60 5.89 13.39 15.36
C GLU A 60 7.28 13.08 15.94
N ASN A 61 7.56 13.57 17.16
CA ASN A 61 8.82 13.28 17.85
C ASN A 61 8.95 11.80 18.20
N ASP A 62 7.87 11.15 18.65
CA ASP A 62 7.86 9.69 18.86
C ASP A 62 8.22 8.94 17.57
N LEU A 63 7.73 9.43 16.42
CA LEU A 63 8.04 8.85 15.11
C LEU A 63 9.52 9.01 14.75
N ILE A 64 10.07 10.21 14.93
CA ILE A 64 11.48 10.54 14.66
C ILE A 64 12.41 9.68 15.54
N GLU A 65 12.07 9.55 16.82
CA GLU A 65 12.78 8.71 17.79
C GLU A 65 12.49 7.20 17.63
N ARG A 66 11.67 6.83 16.63
CA ARG A 66 11.32 5.44 16.28
C ARG A 66 10.70 4.67 17.45
N VAL A 67 9.88 5.34 18.25
CA VAL A 67 9.16 4.73 19.37
C VAL A 67 8.17 3.69 18.82
N HIS A 68 8.44 2.41 19.05
CA HIS A 68 7.59 1.30 18.63
C HIS A 68 6.84 0.75 19.84
N ASP A 69 5.65 1.28 20.09
CA ASP A 69 4.78 0.89 21.21
C ASP A 69 3.34 0.63 20.73
N GLU A 70 2.42 0.39 21.68
CA GLU A 70 1.01 0.11 21.36
C GLU A 70 0.31 1.27 20.63
N ARG A 71 0.72 2.51 20.88
CA ARG A 71 0.18 3.71 20.21
C ARG A 71 0.57 3.71 18.74
N PHE A 72 1.85 3.44 18.45
CA PHE A 72 2.33 3.28 17.08
C PHE A 72 1.61 2.14 16.36
N ILE A 73 1.47 0.98 17.02
CA ILE A 73 0.80 -0.19 16.43
C ILE A 73 -0.69 0.12 16.16
N ALA A 74 -1.37 0.82 17.05
CA ALA A 74 -2.76 1.23 16.85
C ALA A 74 -2.90 2.19 15.65
N PHE A 75 -2.03 3.19 15.56
CA PHE A 75 -1.96 4.10 14.41
C PHE A 75 -1.72 3.34 13.09
N MET A 76 -0.74 2.44 13.06
CA MET A 76 -0.41 1.66 11.86
C MET A 76 -1.55 0.73 11.45
N ASN A 77 -2.30 0.17 12.40
CA ASN A 77 -3.50 -0.64 12.10
C ASN A 77 -4.63 0.21 11.48
N ASP A 78 -4.91 1.41 11.99
CA ASP A 78 -5.92 2.32 11.41
C ASP A 78 -5.55 2.69 9.96
N GLN A 79 -4.27 2.96 9.69
CA GLN A 79 -3.82 3.23 8.33
C GLN A 79 -3.82 1.97 7.43
N ALA A 80 -3.59 0.79 8.01
CA ALA A 80 -3.72 -0.48 7.29
C ALA A 80 -5.18 -0.76 6.92
N ASP A 81 -6.14 -0.50 7.83
CA ASP A 81 -7.56 -0.63 7.55
C ASP A 81 -8.00 0.35 6.45
N ARG A 82 -7.45 1.58 6.44
CA ARG A 82 -7.64 2.52 5.33
C ARG A 82 -7.09 2.00 3.99
N CYS A 83 -5.95 1.29 4.00
CA CYS A 83 -5.45 0.62 2.80
C CYS A 83 -6.42 -0.46 2.33
N GLU A 84 -6.93 -1.29 3.23
CA GLU A 84 -7.90 -2.35 2.92
C GLU A 84 -9.18 -1.78 2.29
N ASP A 85 -9.72 -0.69 2.82
CA ASP A 85 -10.90 -0.02 2.25
C ASP A 85 -10.64 0.48 0.82
N LEU A 86 -9.45 1.03 0.56
CA LEU A 86 -9.05 1.47 -0.78
C LEU A 86 -8.88 0.29 -1.75
N TYR A 87 -8.28 -0.83 -1.31
CA TYR A 87 -8.18 -2.06 -2.10
C TYR A 87 -9.57 -2.64 -2.39
N ALA A 88 -10.46 -2.69 -1.41
CA ALA A 88 -11.83 -3.15 -1.58
C ALA A 88 -12.61 -2.26 -2.56
N LYS A 89 -12.46 -0.93 -2.46
CA LYS A 89 -13.03 0.03 -3.40
C LYS A 89 -12.49 -0.19 -4.81
N ALA A 90 -11.18 -0.35 -4.99
CA ALA A 90 -10.59 -0.64 -6.28
C ALA A 90 -11.16 -1.95 -6.87
N THR A 91 -11.22 -3.02 -6.09
CA THR A 91 -11.79 -4.30 -6.57
C THR A 91 -13.23 -4.16 -7.05
N LYS A 92 -14.07 -3.36 -6.36
CA LYS A 92 -15.46 -3.09 -6.76
C LYS A 92 -15.56 -2.29 -8.07
N LEU A 93 -14.62 -1.37 -8.31
CA LEU A 93 -14.60 -0.49 -9.48
C LEU A 93 -13.93 -1.11 -10.72
N ARG A 94 -13.37 -2.31 -10.59
CA ARG A 94 -12.61 -2.96 -11.66
C ARG A 94 -13.53 -3.39 -12.80
N PRO A 95 -13.39 -2.85 -14.03
CA PRO A 95 -14.18 -3.27 -15.17
C PRO A 95 -13.81 -4.70 -15.60
N ALA A 96 -14.82 -5.53 -15.88
CA ALA A 96 -14.62 -6.92 -16.27
C ALA A 96 -14.07 -7.04 -17.70
N GLU A 97 -14.42 -6.08 -18.56
CA GLU A 97 -14.05 -6.00 -19.97
C GLU A 97 -12.54 -5.79 -20.16
N ASP A 98 -11.91 -5.07 -19.23
CA ASP A 98 -10.48 -4.76 -19.25
C ASP A 98 -9.65 -5.79 -18.45
N HIS A 99 -10.21 -6.97 -18.13
CA HIS A 99 -9.51 -7.96 -17.31
C HIS A 99 -8.12 -8.30 -17.86
N LYS A 100 -7.98 -8.56 -19.16
CA LYS A 100 -6.66 -8.90 -19.73
C LYS A 100 -5.67 -7.74 -19.69
N THR A 101 -6.13 -6.50 -19.92
CA THR A 101 -5.27 -5.30 -19.94
C THR A 101 -4.86 -4.87 -18.53
N LEU A 102 -5.71 -5.13 -17.53
CA LEU A 102 -5.46 -4.81 -16.12
C LEU A 102 -4.61 -5.86 -15.38
N LEU A 103 -3.96 -6.80 -16.07
CA LEU A 103 -3.10 -7.81 -15.43
C LEU A 103 -2.01 -7.17 -14.56
N ALA A 104 -1.28 -6.17 -15.07
CA ALA A 104 -0.23 -5.50 -14.30
C ALA A 104 -0.76 -4.80 -13.04
N PRO A 105 -1.84 -3.98 -13.11
CA PRO A 105 -2.53 -3.46 -11.93
C PRO A 105 -2.94 -4.53 -10.91
N ARG A 106 -3.51 -5.66 -11.36
CA ARG A 106 -3.92 -6.74 -10.45
C ARG A 106 -2.72 -7.38 -9.74
N VAL A 107 -1.63 -7.62 -10.45
CA VAL A 107 -0.41 -8.16 -9.86
C VAL A 107 0.17 -7.19 -8.85
N MET A 108 0.16 -5.88 -9.14
CA MET A 108 0.59 -4.86 -8.18
C MET A 108 -0.31 -4.80 -6.95
N HIS A 109 -1.63 -4.82 -7.12
CA HIS A 109 -2.57 -4.98 -5.99
C HIS A 109 -2.13 -6.15 -5.12
N ARG A 110 -1.98 -7.34 -5.71
CA ARG A 110 -1.67 -8.56 -4.97
C ARG A 110 -0.33 -8.49 -4.23
N ILE A 111 0.72 -7.99 -4.88
CA ILE A 111 2.05 -7.82 -4.27
C ILE A 111 1.98 -6.89 -3.06
N TYR A 112 1.34 -5.74 -3.21
CA TYR A 112 1.31 -4.72 -2.17
C TYR A 112 0.37 -5.08 -1.03
N HIS A 113 -0.78 -5.67 -1.34
CA HIS A 113 -1.67 -6.24 -0.33
C HIS A 113 -0.96 -7.32 0.49
N THR A 114 -0.18 -8.19 -0.15
CA THR A 114 0.65 -9.19 0.56
C THR A 114 1.69 -8.51 1.48
N LEU A 115 2.33 -7.43 1.04
CA LEU A 115 3.26 -6.67 1.87
C LEU A 115 2.55 -6.04 3.08
N LEU A 116 1.37 -5.46 2.88
CA LEU A 116 0.55 -4.90 3.97
C LEU A 116 0.24 -5.96 5.03
N GLN A 117 -0.19 -7.14 4.59
CA GLN A 117 -0.49 -8.27 5.47
C GLN A 117 0.76 -8.76 6.21
N GLN A 118 1.91 -8.81 5.55
CA GLN A 118 3.18 -9.16 6.21
C GLN A 118 3.58 -8.14 7.27
N MET A 119 3.39 -6.84 7.00
CA MET A 119 3.65 -5.77 7.98
C MET A 119 2.73 -5.89 9.19
N ARG A 120 1.44 -6.12 8.96
CA ARG A 120 0.45 -6.26 10.04
C ARG A 120 0.73 -7.48 10.91
N ALA A 121 1.15 -8.59 10.30
CA ALA A 121 1.37 -9.87 10.99
C ALA A 121 2.51 -9.84 12.03
N ASP A 122 3.45 -8.91 11.94
CA ASP A 122 4.51 -8.75 12.94
C ASP A 122 4.49 -7.38 13.63
N ASN A 123 3.32 -6.74 13.70
CA ASN A 123 3.12 -5.46 14.35
C ASN A 123 3.99 -4.32 13.77
N PHE A 124 4.18 -4.30 12.45
CA PHE A 124 4.79 -3.18 11.72
C PHE A 124 6.20 -2.83 12.21
N ARG A 125 7.14 -3.78 12.16
CA ARG A 125 8.58 -3.56 12.48
C ARG A 125 9.33 -2.76 11.41
N VAL A 126 8.71 -1.71 10.88
CA VAL A 126 9.20 -0.90 9.75
C VAL A 126 10.43 -0.07 10.09
N PHE A 127 10.73 0.12 11.38
CA PHE A 127 11.98 0.74 11.83
C PHE A 127 13.16 -0.25 11.87
N ASP A 128 12.89 -1.55 12.05
CA ASP A 128 13.92 -2.57 12.21
C ASP A 128 14.30 -3.25 10.89
N ARG A 129 13.33 -3.35 9.97
CA ARG A 129 13.48 -4.13 8.75
C ARG A 129 12.72 -3.54 7.58
N ARG A 130 13.15 -3.93 6.39
CA ARG A 130 12.47 -3.58 5.14
C ARG A 130 11.67 -4.74 4.61
N TYR A 131 10.37 -4.55 4.45
CA TYR A 131 9.48 -5.56 3.88
C TYR A 131 9.68 -5.63 2.37
N ARG A 132 9.97 -6.83 1.87
CA ARG A 132 10.16 -7.09 0.44
C ARG A 132 9.68 -8.50 0.13
N LEU A 133 8.98 -8.65 -0.99
CA LEU A 133 8.75 -9.97 -1.57
C LEU A 133 9.95 -10.40 -2.41
N SER A 134 10.34 -11.67 -2.29
CA SER A 134 11.36 -12.30 -3.13
C SER A 134 10.91 -12.33 -4.59
N LYS A 135 11.85 -12.45 -5.53
CA LYS A 135 11.53 -12.58 -6.96
C LYS A 135 10.60 -13.78 -7.21
N VAL A 136 10.82 -14.89 -6.51
CA VAL A 136 10.00 -16.10 -6.61
C VAL A 136 8.57 -15.84 -6.14
N GLN A 137 8.38 -15.15 -5.01
CA GLN A 137 7.05 -14.76 -4.53
C GLN A 137 6.33 -13.88 -5.55
N LYS A 138 7.01 -12.87 -6.12
CA LYS A 138 6.42 -12.01 -7.16
C LYS A 138 6.01 -12.80 -8.41
N ILE A 139 6.82 -13.75 -8.85
CA ILE A 139 6.51 -14.62 -9.99
C ILE A 139 5.31 -15.51 -9.67
N SER A 140 5.26 -16.10 -8.47
CA SER A 140 4.13 -16.93 -8.04
C SER A 140 2.81 -16.15 -8.06
N LEU A 141 2.80 -14.91 -7.54
CA LEU A 141 1.63 -14.04 -7.58
C LEU A 141 1.24 -13.65 -9.01
N LEU A 142 2.21 -13.38 -9.89
CA LEU A 142 1.95 -13.13 -11.31
C LEU A 142 1.28 -14.33 -11.99
N MET A 143 1.76 -15.55 -11.73
CA MET A 143 1.16 -16.77 -12.28
C MET A 143 -0.26 -16.97 -11.75
N GLN A 144 -0.51 -16.74 -10.46
CA GLN A 144 -1.85 -16.81 -9.88
C GLN A 144 -2.82 -15.86 -10.59
N GLU A 145 -2.46 -14.59 -10.77
CA GLU A 145 -3.31 -13.58 -11.44
C GLU A 145 -3.52 -13.83 -12.94
N ARG A 146 -2.61 -14.58 -13.58
CA ARG A 146 -2.69 -14.92 -15.00
C ARG A 146 -3.54 -16.17 -15.27
N PHE A 147 -3.50 -17.16 -14.38
CA PHE A 147 -4.16 -18.46 -14.57
C PHE A 147 -5.45 -18.64 -13.77
N PHE A 148 -5.61 -17.93 -12.65
CA PHE A 148 -6.75 -18.07 -11.72
C PHE A 148 -7.44 -16.74 -11.37
N GLY A 149 -6.93 -15.62 -11.88
CA GLY A 149 -7.43 -14.26 -11.60
C GLY A 149 -8.54 -13.81 -12.52
#